data_AF-A0A522SFH2-F1
#
_entry.id   AF-A0A522SFH2-F1
#
_cell.length_a   1.000
_cell.length_b   1.000
_cell.length_c   1.000
_cell.angle_alpha   90.00
_cell.angle_beta   90.00
_cell.angle_gamma   90.00
#
_symmetry.space_group_name_H-M   'P 1'
#
loop_
_entity.id
_entity.type
_entity.pdbx_description
1 polymer ?
#
loop_
_entity_poly.entity_id
_entity_poly.type
_entity_poly.pdbx_seq_one_letter_code
_entity_poly.pdbx_strand_id
1 'polypeptide(L)' 'MANLTLSLDDEILQKAREAALRERTSVNAVVREFLTRYADNRARRLRAMDALDALAARNHSRSEAAWSRESLHEC' A
#
# COMPACT_ATOMS: atom_id res chain seq x y z
N MET A 1 11.81 -15.16 -15.03
CA MET A 1 10.94 -14.04 -15.46
C MET A 1 9.52 -14.57 -15.50
N ALA A 2 8.56 -13.87 -14.91
CA ALA A 2 7.14 -14.23 -14.99
C ALA A 2 6.47 -13.41 -16.09
N ASN A 3 5.60 -14.04 -16.88
CA ASN A 3 4.82 -13.39 -17.93
C ASN A 3 3.39 -13.19 -17.45
N LEU A 4 2.83 -12.02 -17.73
CA LEU A 4 1.45 -11.64 -17.42
C LEU A 4 0.73 -11.32 -18.73
N THR A 5 -0.37 -12.01 -19.00
CA THR A 5 -1.27 -11.72 -20.13
C THR A 5 -2.54 -11.07 -19.58
N LEU A 6 -2.93 -9.93 -20.15
CA LEU A 6 -4.12 -9.17 -19.75
C LEU A 6 -4.98 -8.93 -20.99
N SER A 7 -6.28 -9.19 -20.87
CA SER A 7 -7.26 -8.74 -21.86
C SER A 7 -7.71 -7.33 -21.51
N LEU A 8 -7.56 -6.41 -22.45
CA LEU A 8 -7.88 -4.99 -22.32
C LEU A 8 -8.71 -4.58 -23.53
N ASP A 9 -9.53 -3.55 -23.36
CA ASP A 9 -10.17 -2.89 -24.50
C ASP A 9 -9.10 -2.29 -25.43
N ASP A 10 -9.25 -2.49 -26.74
CA ASP A 10 -8.31 -2.03 -27.75
C ASP A 10 -8.17 -0.50 -27.74
N GLU A 11 -9.24 0.26 -27.49
CA GLU A 11 -9.20 1.71 -27.41
C GLU A 11 -8.35 2.18 -26.22
N ILE A 12 -8.48 1.50 -25.09
CA ILE A 12 -7.71 1.80 -23.88
C ILE A 12 -6.23 1.49 -24.13
N LEU A 13 -5.94 0.34 -24.72
CA LEU A 13 -4.58 -0.09 -25.02
C LEU A 13 -3.90 0.86 -26.02
N GLN A 14 -4.64 1.35 -27.01
CA GLN A 14 -4.15 2.31 -27.99
C GLN A 14 -3.80 3.65 -27.32
N LYS A 15 -4.72 4.21 -26.53
CA LYS A 15 -4.47 5.45 -25.77
C LYS A 15 -3.26 5.32 -24.84
N ALA A 16 -3.12 4.17 -24.17
CA ALA A 16 -1.98 3.89 -23.30
C ALA A 16 -0.66 3.85 -24.07
N ARG A 17 -0.63 3.24 -25.27
CA ARG A 17 0.56 3.24 -26.13
C ARG A 17 0.96 4.64 -26.58
N GLU A 18 0.00 5.46 -26.99
CA GLU A 18 0.27 6.84 -27.41
C GLU A 18 0.83 7.68 -26.26
N ALA A 19 0.27 7.53 -25.05
CA ALA A 19 0.79 8.19 -23.86
C ALA A 19 2.21 7.73 -23.53
N ALA A 20 2.44 6.42 -23.50
CA ALA A 20 3.77 5.86 -23.23
C ALA A 20 4.81 6.32 -24.25
N LEU A 21 4.45 6.41 -25.53
CA LEU A 21 5.34 6.90 -26.57
C LEU A 21 5.73 8.36 -26.35
N ARG A 22 4.77 9.23 -26.00
CA ARG A 22 5.05 10.64 -25.66
C ARG A 22 6.03 10.77 -24.49
N GLU A 23 5.92 9.87 -23.52
CA GLU A 23 6.79 9.80 -22.34
C GLU A 23 8.10 9.03 -22.58
N ARG A 24 8.38 8.60 -23.84
CA ARG A 24 9.55 7.78 -24.20
C ARG A 24 9.68 6.50 -23.38
N THR A 25 8.54 5.88 -23.05
CA THR A 25 8.45 4.62 -22.30
C THR A 25 7.62 3.59 -23.08
N SER A 26 7.30 2.46 -22.45
CA SER A 26 6.40 1.44 -22.99
C SER A 26 5.30 1.11 -21.99
N VAL A 27 4.15 0.65 -22.49
CA VAL A 27 3.05 0.18 -21.63
C VAL A 27 3.54 -0.91 -20.67
N ASN A 28 4.41 -1.82 -21.13
CA ASN A 28 5.00 -2.85 -20.27
C ASN A 28 5.87 -2.28 -19.14
N ALA A 29 6.63 -1.22 -19.40
CA ALA A 29 7.42 -0.55 -18.37
C ALA A 29 6.51 0.13 -17.33
N VAL A 30 5.46 0.83 -17.79
CA VAL A 30 4.47 1.48 -16.92
C VAL A 30 3.74 0.45 -16.05
N VAL A 31 3.26 -0.66 -16.64
CA VAL A 31 2.59 -1.73 -15.89
C VAL A 31 3.53 -2.38 -14.89
N ARG A 32 4.79 -2.63 -15.27
CA ARG A 32 5.80 -3.18 -14.35
C ARG A 32 6.03 -2.28 -13.15
N GLU A 33 6.19 -0.98 -13.39
CA GLU A 33 6.40 0.00 -12.34
C GLU A 33 5.18 0.12 -11.43
N PHE A 34 3.97 0.15 -12.02
CA PHE A 34 2.73 0.16 -11.28
C PHE A 34 2.60 -1.05 -10.35
N LEU A 35 2.82 -2.26 -10.87
CA LEU A 35 2.76 -3.50 -10.09
C LEU A 35 3.81 -3.55 -8.98
N THR A 36 5.01 -3.03 -9.25
CA THR A 36 6.09 -2.93 -8.24
C THR A 36 5.66 -2.02 -7.09
N ARG A 37 5.20 -0.81 -7.40
CA ARG A 37 4.71 0.15 -6.40
C ARG A 37 3.50 -0.39 -5.64
N TYR A 38 2.60 -1.09 -6.33
CA TYR A 38 1.42 -1.72 -5.72
C TYR A 38 1.84 -2.78 -4.68
N ALA A 39 2.77 -3.66 -5.05
CA ALA A 39 3.30 -4.69 -4.14
C ALA A 39 4.07 -4.06 -2.96
N ASP A 40 4.94 -3.08 -3.22
CA ASP A 40 5.76 -2.43 -2.20
C ASP A 40 4.92 -1.66 -1.18
N ASN A 41 3.87 -0.96 -1.62
CA ASN A 41 2.97 -0.25 -0.71
C ASN A 41 2.24 -1.22 0.23
N ARG A 42 1.81 -2.38 -0.28
CA ARG A 42 1.21 -3.44 0.54
C ARG A 42 2.20 -3.99 1.56
N ALA A 43 3.43 -4.29 1.12
CA ALA A 43 4.49 -4.76 2.01
C ALA A 43 4.86 -3.72 3.07
N ARG A 44 4.97 -2.44 2.70
CA ARG A 44 5.24 -1.34 3.64
C ARG A 44 4.14 -1.22 4.69
N ARG A 45 2.87 -1.29 4.28
CA ARG A 45 1.73 -1.23 5.21
C ARG A 45 1.75 -2.39 6.21
N LEU A 46 1.99 -3.62 5.73
CA LEU A 46 2.09 -4.79 6.60
C LEU A 46 3.24 -4.65 7.60
N ARG A 47 4.44 -4.27 7.13
CA ARG A 47 5.59 -4.01 8.01
C ARG A 47 5.33 -2.92 9.05
N ALA A 48 4.59 -1.87 8.69
CA ALA A 48 4.22 -0.82 9.63
C ALA A 48 3.25 -1.33 10.72
N MET A 49 2.32 -2.21 10.36
CA MET A 49 1.43 -2.86 11.33
C MET A 49 2.22 -3.80 12.25
N ASP A 50 3.10 -4.64 11.69
CA ASP A 50 3.95 -5.53 12.48
C ASP A 50 4.83 -4.75 13.46
N ALA A 51 5.37 -3.61 13.02
CA ALA A 51 6.17 -2.72 13.87
C ALA A 51 5.34 -2.07 15.00
N LEU A 52 4.09 -1.69 14.71
CA LEU A 52 3.16 -1.15 15.70
C LEU A 52 2.78 -2.20 16.74
N ASP A 53 2.48 -3.44 16.30
CA ASP A 53 2.17 -4.55 17.20
C ASP A 53 3.36 -4.91 18.08
N ALA A 54 4.57 -4.95 17.51
CA ALA A 54 5.80 -5.18 18.26
C ALA A 54 6.07 -4.08 19.30
N LEU A 55 5.77 -2.82 18.97
CA LEU A 55 5.88 -1.70 19.90
C LEU A 55 4.83 -1.82 21.03
N ALA A 56 3.59 -2.13 20.68
CA ALA A 56 2.51 -2.32 21.65
C ALA A 56 2.78 -3.48 22.61
N ALA A 57 3.37 -4.59 22.12
CA ALA A 57 3.72 -5.73 22.96
C ALA A 57 4.84 -5.41 23.98
N ARG A 58 5.75 -4.48 23.64
CA ARG A 58 6.85 -4.07 24.52
C ARG A 58 6.46 -3.02 25.56
N ASN A 59 5.31 -2.38 25.40
CA ASN A 59 4.87 -1.33 26.31
C ASN A 59 3.78 -1.88 27.23
N HIS A 60 3.99 -1.74 28.55
CA HIS A 60 3.00 -2.06 29.57
C HIS A 60 1.97 -0.94 29.80
N SER A 61 2.12 0.20 29.12
CA SER A 61 1.13 1.28 29.10
C SER A 61 -0.09 0.86 28.27
N ARG A 62 -0.88 -0.04 28.83
CA ARG A 62 -2.18 -0.48 28.32
C ARG A 62 -3.22 -0.17 29.38
N SER A 63 -4.24 0.59 29.00
CA SER A 63 -5.42 0.76 29.82
C SER A 63 -6.20 -0.56 29.81
N GLU A 64 -6.44 -1.16 30.97
CA GLU A 64 -7.26 -2.38 31.07
C GLU A 64 -8.75 -2.10 30.75
N ALA A 65 -9.16 -0.83 30.84
CA ALA A 65 -10.51 -0.37 30.54
C ALA A 65 -10.50 1.00 29.84
N ALA A 66 -11.60 1.34 29.16
CA ALA A 66 -11.82 2.67 28.62
C ALA A 66 -11.92 3.69 29.76
N TRP A 67 -11.19 4.79 29.65
CA TRP A 67 -11.27 5.87 30.64
C TRP A 67 -12.55 6.68 30.43
N SER A 68 -13.29 6.91 31.50
CA SER A 68 -14.27 7.98 31.55
C SER A 68 -13.59 9.28 31.97
N ARG A 69 -14.16 10.41 31.58
CA ARG A 69 -13.64 11.72 31.98
C ARG A 69 -13.63 11.86 33.51
N GLU A 70 -14.65 11.32 34.16
CA GLU A 70 -14.77 11.26 35.61
C GLU A 70 -13.64 10.45 36.25
N SER A 71 -13.28 9.29 35.70
CA SER A 71 -12.20 8.42 36.24
C SER A 71 -10.80 9.05 36.21
N LEU A 72 -10.60 10.10 35.40
CA LEU A 72 -9.32 10.81 35.28
C LEU A 72 -9.19 12.00 36.23
N HIS A 73 -10.28 12.41 36.88
CA HIS A 73 -10.31 13.55 37.81
C HIS A 73 -10.32 13.13 39.29
N GLU A 74 -10.48 11.84 39.56
CA GLU A 74 -10.28 11.24 40.88
C GLU A 74 -8.80 10.86 41.05
N CYS A 75 -7.97 11.83 41.44
CA CYS A 75 -6.60 11.60 41.89
C CYS A 75 -6.45 12.11 43.32
#